data_AF-A0A7W1GWX0-F1
#
_entry.id   AF-A0A7W1GWX0-F1
#
_cell.length_a   1.000
_cell.length_b   1.000
_cell.length_c   1.000
_cell.angle_alpha   90.00
_cell.angle_beta   90.00
_cell.angle_gamma   90.00
#
_symmetry.space_group_name_H-M   'P 1'
#
loop_
_entity.id
_entity.type
_entity.pdbx_description
1 polymer ?
#
loop_
_entity_poly.entity_id
_entity_poly.type
_entity_poly.pdbx_seq_one_letter_code
_entity_poly.pdbx_strand_id
1 'polypeptide(L)'
;MTGNDTLGWIRFWSIEAPGTTYDGNVAWFVFDHNGGIPGSIVDSGTVQPIEDILQAGVLGFYDEYVYDLDIADVALNGSTAYWLGLHVNVGYGTRWDIYWETGGGDGPRERWRHDGQLVR
;
A
#
# COMPACT_ATOMS: atom_id res chain seq x y z
N MET A 1 -10.12 21.52 -16.81
CA MET A 1 -9.23 20.50 -17.38
C MET A 1 -9.47 19.24 -16.57
N THR A 2 -10.16 18.26 -17.12
CA THR A 2 -10.43 16.96 -16.47
C THR A 2 -9.47 15.96 -17.10
N GLY A 3 -8.26 15.86 -16.54
CA GLY A 3 -7.35 14.78 -16.87
C GLY A 3 -7.79 13.52 -16.13
N ASN A 4 -7.82 12.38 -16.82
CA ASN A 4 -7.75 11.11 -16.12
C ASN A 4 -6.31 10.97 -15.63
N ASP A 5 -6.14 10.77 -14.33
CA ASP A 5 -4.86 10.38 -13.74
C ASP A 5 -4.77 8.85 -13.78
N THR A 6 -3.58 8.30 -13.99
CA THR A 6 -3.38 6.85 -14.07
C THR A 6 -2.63 6.35 -12.84
N LEU A 7 -3.18 5.35 -12.16
CA LEU A 7 -2.48 4.57 -11.16
C LEU A 7 -1.92 3.31 -11.83
N GLY A 8 -0.61 3.27 -12.06
CA GLY A 8 0.09 2.09 -12.60
C GLY A 8 1.07 1.47 -11.60
N TRP A 9 1.25 2.08 -10.44
CA TRP A 9 2.27 1.66 -9.48
C TRP A 9 1.90 2.00 -8.04
N ILE A 10 2.22 1.09 -7.13
CA ILE A 10 2.01 1.24 -5.69
C ILE A 10 3.31 0.91 -4.96
N ARG A 11 3.74 1.80 -4.06
CA ARG A 11 4.84 1.55 -3.12
C ARG A 11 4.37 1.61 -1.69
N PHE A 12 4.83 0.66 -0.89
CA PHE A 12 4.66 0.68 0.55
C PHE A 12 5.89 0.12 1.25
N TRP A 13 6.02 0.44 2.54
CA TRP A 13 7.11 0.01 3.40
C TRP A 13 6.60 -1.06 4.35
N SER A 14 7.46 -2.01 4.72
CA SER A 14 7.18 -2.94 5.80
C SER A 14 8.33 -3.04 6.80
N ILE A 15 8.01 -3.52 8.00
CA ILE A 15 8.99 -4.01 8.99
C ILE A 15 8.65 -5.46 9.30
N GLU A 16 9.64 -6.35 9.17
CA GLU A 16 9.47 -7.80 9.26
C GLU A 16 10.53 -8.44 10.15
N ALA A 17 10.23 -9.62 10.67
CA ALA A 17 11.19 -10.36 11.47
C ALA A 17 12.39 -10.80 10.60
N PRO A 18 13.61 -10.84 11.13
CA PRO A 18 14.76 -11.29 10.35
C PRO A 18 14.57 -12.70 9.80
N GLY A 19 14.86 -12.88 8.52
CA GLY A 19 14.73 -14.17 7.84
C GLY A 19 13.30 -14.55 7.47
N THR A 20 12.30 -13.70 7.70
CA THR A 20 11.02 -13.77 7.00
C THR A 20 11.09 -12.83 5.80
N THR A 21 11.13 -13.39 4.61
CA THR A 21 10.93 -12.64 3.36
C THR A 21 9.54 -12.93 2.85
N TYR A 22 8.80 -11.91 2.48
CA TYR A 22 7.50 -12.09 1.84
C TYR A 22 7.67 -12.72 0.44
N ASP A 23 7.21 -13.96 0.24
CA ASP A 23 7.19 -14.60 -1.11
C ASP A 23 5.80 -14.59 -1.77
N GLY A 24 4.85 -13.88 -1.15
CA GLY A 24 3.43 -13.96 -1.50
C GLY A 24 2.98 -13.05 -2.64
N ASN A 25 1.72 -13.22 -3.02
CA ASN A 25 1.03 -12.30 -3.91
C ASN A 25 0.29 -11.21 -3.12
N VAL A 26 0.41 -9.95 -3.55
CA VAL A 26 -0.41 -8.85 -3.00
C VAL A 26 -1.66 -8.70 -3.85
N ALA A 27 -2.82 -8.84 -3.23
CA ALA A 27 -4.08 -8.40 -3.82
C ALA A 27 -4.27 -6.90 -3.55
N TRP A 28 -4.61 -6.14 -4.58
CA TRP A 28 -4.86 -4.71 -4.50
C TRP A 28 -6.28 -4.39 -4.96
N PHE A 29 -6.85 -3.33 -4.38
CA PHE A 29 -8.21 -2.88 -4.64
C PHE A 29 -8.27 -1.36 -4.65
N VAL A 30 -8.91 -0.78 -5.66
CA VAL A 30 -9.29 0.63 -5.66
C VAL A 30 -10.78 0.70 -5.35
N PHE A 31 -11.16 1.47 -4.33
CA PHE A 31 -12.56 1.72 -4.00
C PHE A 31 -12.92 3.18 -4.27
N ASP A 32 -14.17 3.43 -4.64
CA ASP A 32 -14.70 4.78 -4.62
C ASP A 32 -14.78 5.32 -3.18
N HIS A 33 -14.78 6.64 -3.06
CA HIS A 33 -14.99 7.30 -1.78
C HIS A 33 -16.48 7.46 -1.49
N ASN A 34 -16.94 6.87 -0.39
CA ASN A 34 -18.33 6.98 0.06
C ASN A 34 -18.40 7.60 1.46
N GLY A 35 -18.37 8.93 1.55
CA GLY A 35 -18.61 9.64 2.80
C GLY A 35 -17.60 9.34 3.90
N GLY A 36 -16.31 9.26 3.57
CA GLY A 36 -15.24 9.00 4.54
C GLY A 36 -14.92 7.52 4.75
N ILE A 37 -15.58 6.60 4.03
CA ILE A 37 -15.24 5.17 4.04
C ILE A 37 -15.08 4.63 2.60
N PRO A 38 -14.38 3.49 2.42
CA PRO A 38 -14.37 2.77 1.14
C PRO A 38 -15.79 2.36 0.73
N GLY A 39 -16.16 2.63 -0.52
CA GLY A 39 -17.42 2.16 -1.10
C GLY A 39 -17.20 0.97 -2.05
N SER A 40 -17.65 1.10 -3.30
CA SER A 40 -17.59 0.01 -4.28
C SER A 40 -16.20 -0.13 -4.88
N ILE A 41 -15.81 -1.38 -5.21
CA ILE A 41 -14.57 -1.64 -5.95
C ILE A 41 -14.71 -1.06 -7.36
N VAL A 42 -13.76 -0.20 -7.71
CA VAL A 42 -13.58 0.38 -9.05
C VAL A 42 -12.69 -0.51 -9.90
N ASP A 43 -11.60 -1.01 -9.30
CA ASP A 43 -10.66 -1.93 -9.96
C ASP A 43 -9.93 -2.78 -8.91
N SER A 44 -9.42 -3.93 -9.31
CA SER A 44 -8.64 -4.81 -8.45
C SER A 44 -7.77 -5.79 -9.22
N GLY A 45 -6.76 -6.31 -8.54
CA GLY A 45 -5.86 -7.29 -9.13
C GLY A 45 -5.02 -8.00 -8.10
N THR A 46 -4.10 -8.83 -8.60
CA THR A 46 -3.13 -9.54 -7.78
C THR A 46 -1.80 -9.53 -8.51
N VAL A 47 -0.73 -9.22 -7.78
CA VAL A 47 0.62 -9.10 -8.35
C VAL A 47 1.66 -9.59 -7.35
N GLN A 48 2.74 -10.16 -7.88
CA GLN A 48 3.96 -10.44 -7.12
C GLN A 48 4.72 -9.13 -6.94
N PRO A 49 4.94 -8.64 -5.72
CA PRO A 49 5.67 -7.41 -5.54
C PRO A 49 7.16 -7.63 -5.76
N ILE A 50 7.85 -6.55 -6.08
CA ILE A 50 9.31 -6.48 -6.03
C ILE A 50 9.67 -6.02 -4.62
N GLU A 51 10.45 -6.83 -3.91
CA GLU A 51 10.90 -6.57 -2.54
C GLU A 51 12.37 -6.15 -2.55
N ASP A 52 12.66 -5.02 -1.90
CA ASP A 52 14.02 -4.57 -1.64
C ASP A 52 14.21 -4.30 -0.14
N ILE A 53 15.27 -4.85 0.45
CA ILE A 53 15.66 -4.52 1.82
C ILE A 53 16.22 -3.09 1.87
N LEU A 54 15.62 -2.25 2.71
CA LEU A 54 16.08 -0.88 2.94
C LEU A 54 17.17 -0.83 4.00
N GLN A 55 16.92 -1.47 5.15
CA GLN A 55 17.88 -1.52 6.26
C GLN A 55 17.57 -2.69 7.21
N ALA A 56 18.61 -3.18 7.87
CA ALA A 56 18.52 -4.25 8.87
C ALA A 56 18.63 -3.71 10.31
N GLY A 57 18.00 -4.40 11.25
CA GLY A 57 18.10 -4.08 12.69
C GLY A 57 17.29 -2.87 13.16
N VAL A 58 16.26 -2.47 12.44
CA VAL A 58 15.28 -1.46 12.84
C VAL A 58 14.60 -1.88 14.14
N LEU A 59 14.38 -0.92 15.04
CA LEU A 59 13.91 -1.17 16.40
C LEU A 59 14.77 -2.19 17.19
N GLY A 60 16.04 -2.37 16.80
CA GLY A 60 17.01 -3.25 17.46
C GLY A 60 16.91 -4.73 17.06
N PHE A 61 15.98 -5.10 16.18
CA PHE A 61 15.81 -6.49 15.77
C PHE A 61 15.25 -6.70 14.36
N TYR A 62 14.32 -5.87 13.88
CA TYR A 62 13.58 -6.12 12.64
C TYR A 62 14.29 -5.62 11.38
N ASP A 63 13.93 -6.15 10.22
CA ASP A 63 14.40 -5.65 8.93
C ASP A 63 13.28 -4.81 8.29
N GLU A 64 13.67 -3.73 7.61
CA GLU A 64 12.74 -2.85 6.90
C GLU A 64 12.89 -3.06 5.39
N TYR A 65 11.73 -3.18 4.72
CA TYR A 65 11.63 -3.45 3.29
C TYR A 65 10.79 -2.39 2.60
N VAL A 66 11.02 -2.25 1.29
CA VAL A 66 10.13 -1.55 0.38
C VAL A 66 9.56 -2.55 -0.61
N TYR A 67 8.25 -2.46 -0.84
CA TYR A 67 7.54 -3.23 -1.85
C TYR A 67 7.04 -2.33 -2.95
N ASP A 68 7.34 -2.73 -4.19
CA ASP A 68 6.85 -2.09 -5.41
C ASP A 68 5.92 -3.04 -6.16
N LEU A 69 4.73 -2.57 -6.47
CA LEU A 69 3.72 -3.29 -7.24
C LEU A 69 3.55 -2.58 -8.58
N ASP A 70 4.03 -3.23 -9.65
CA ASP A 70 3.74 -2.83 -11.02
C ASP A 70 2.38 -3.40 -11.43
N ILE A 71 1.37 -2.53 -11.59
CA ILE A 71 -0.01 -2.94 -11.87
C ILE A 71 -0.46 -2.43 -13.24
N ALA A 72 -1.50 -3.03 -13.78
CA ALA A 72 -2.13 -2.49 -14.97
C ALA A 72 -2.66 -1.07 -14.69
N ASP A 73 -2.51 -0.16 -15.66
CA ASP A 73 -2.95 1.22 -15.52
C ASP A 73 -4.45 1.32 -15.20
N VAL A 74 -4.76 1.87 -14.03
CA VAL A 74 -6.12 2.19 -13.61
C VAL A 74 -6.40 3.66 -13.91
N ALA A 75 -7.37 3.92 -14.79
CA ALA A 75 -7.80 5.29 -15.10
C ALA A 75 -8.70 5.84 -13.98
N LEU A 76 -8.22 6.87 -13.29
CA LEU A 76 -8.92 7.54 -12.19
C LEU A 76 -9.26 8.98 -12.57
N ASN A 77 -10.37 9.47 -12.03
CA ASN A 77 -10.70 10.89 -12.17
C ASN A 77 -9.91 11.69 -11.13
N GLY A 78 -9.00 12.56 -11.57
CA GLY A 78 -8.14 13.34 -10.67
C GLY A 78 -8.87 14.32 -9.74
N SER A 79 -10.17 14.54 -9.93
CA SER A 79 -11.02 15.34 -9.02
C SER A 79 -11.79 14.51 -7.99
N THR A 80 -11.65 13.18 -8.03
CA THR A 80 -12.33 12.23 -7.15
C THR A 80 -11.34 11.62 -6.16
N ALA A 81 -11.74 11.51 -4.90
CA ALA A 81 -10.99 10.75 -3.90
C ALA A 81 -11.28 9.25 -4.05
N TYR A 82 -10.26 8.43 -3.84
CA TYR A 82 -10.34 6.97 -3.87
C TYR A 82 -9.69 6.38 -2.63
N TRP A 83 -10.04 5.14 -2.31
CA TRP A 83 -9.34 4.35 -1.30
C TRP A 83 -8.52 3.25 -1.94
N LEU A 84 -7.34 2.99 -1.39
CA LEU A 84 -6.50 1.87 -1.78
C LEU A 84 -6.54 0.80 -0.69
N GLY A 85 -6.93 -0.42 -1.05
CA GLY A 85 -6.83 -1.60 -0.19
C GLY A 85 -5.71 -2.51 -0.66
N LEU A 86 -4.90 -3.00 0.29
CA LEU A 86 -3.85 -3.97 0.05
C LEU A 86 -4.08 -5.19 0.96
N HIS A 87 -3.95 -6.38 0.38
CA HIS A 87 -4.06 -7.64 1.09
C HIS A 87 -2.93 -8.59 0.66
N VAL A 88 -1.96 -8.74 1.55
CA VAL A 88 -0.82 -9.65 1.40
C VAL A 88 -1.26 -11.08 1.72
N ASN A 89 -1.29 -11.95 0.71
CA ASN A 89 -1.83 -13.31 0.83
C ASN A 89 -0.72 -14.30 1.26
N VAL A 90 -0.43 -14.37 2.56
CA VAL A 90 0.27 -15.50 3.22
C VAL A 90 -0.33 -15.69 4.62
N GLY A 91 -0.22 -16.89 5.19
CA GLY A 91 -0.72 -17.23 6.52
C GLY A 91 -0.01 -16.48 7.65
N TYR A 92 -0.20 -15.17 7.73
CA TYR A 92 0.14 -14.36 8.89
C TYR A 92 -0.75 -14.79 10.04
N GLY A 93 -0.17 -15.59 10.93
CA GLY A 93 -0.87 -16.09 12.11
C GLY A 93 -1.22 -14.96 13.06
N THR A 94 -0.51 -13.82 13.00
CA THR A 94 -0.74 -12.68 13.88
C THR A 94 -0.53 -11.32 13.19
N ARG A 95 -1.13 -10.27 13.77
CA ARG A 95 -0.92 -8.87 13.37
C ARG A 95 0.54 -8.38 13.50
N TRP A 96 1.42 -9.16 14.12
CA TRP A 96 2.82 -8.80 14.33
C TRP A 96 3.72 -9.21 13.18
N ASP A 97 3.17 -9.93 12.20
CA ASP A 97 3.95 -10.58 11.16
C ASP A 97 4.31 -9.61 10.02
N ILE A 98 3.49 -8.58 9.77
CA ILE A 98 3.80 -7.43 8.91
C ILE A 98 3.19 -6.16 9.50
N TYR A 99 4.03 -5.14 9.69
CA TYR A 99 3.60 -3.74 9.82
C TYR A 99 3.89 -3.03 8.52
N TRP A 100 2.88 -2.40 7.90
CA TRP A 100 3.10 -1.60 6.70
C TRP A 100 2.54 -0.19 6.81
N GLU A 101 3.18 0.73 6.11
CA GLU A 101 2.69 2.08 5.89
C GLU A 101 2.81 2.44 4.40
N THR A 102 1.84 3.17 3.88
CA THR A 102 1.98 3.85 2.58
C THR A 102 2.58 5.22 2.83
N GLY A 103 3.71 5.48 2.21
CA GLY A 103 4.38 6.77 2.27
C GLY A 103 3.72 7.80 1.36
N GLY A 104 3.42 8.97 1.93
CA GLY A 104 3.49 10.26 1.24
C GLY A 104 4.90 10.84 1.35
N GLY A 105 5.89 10.07 0.88
CA GLY A 105 7.29 10.24 1.28
C GLY A 105 8.25 10.59 0.15
N ASP A 106 7.92 11.57 -0.71
CA ASP A 106 8.89 12.24 -1.61
C ASP A 106 8.41 13.68 -2.01
N GLY A 107 7.83 14.43 -1.08
CA GLY A 107 7.43 15.82 -1.33
C GLY A 107 6.24 16.26 -0.47
N PRO A 108 5.92 17.57 -0.41
CA PRO A 108 4.98 18.10 0.57
C PRO A 108 3.55 17.70 0.23
N ARG A 109 3.07 16.53 0.70
CA ARG A 109 1.66 16.17 0.82
C ARG A 109 1.46 14.88 1.62
N GLU A 110 0.69 15.03 2.71
CA GLU A 110 -0.29 14.06 3.23
C GLU A 110 0.26 12.80 3.96
N ARG A 111 0.07 12.79 5.28
CA ARG A 111 0.33 11.62 6.16
C ARG A 111 -0.97 10.88 6.42
N TRP A 112 -0.94 9.55 6.31
CA TRP A 112 -2.03 8.67 6.74
C TRP A 112 -1.68 8.05 8.10
N ARG A 113 -2.64 8.02 9.03
CA ARG A 113 -2.51 7.35 10.33
C ARG A 113 -3.35 6.08 10.37
N HIS A 114 -2.97 5.17 11.26
CA HIS A 114 -3.58 3.85 11.55
C HIS A 114 -5.10 3.89 11.85
N ASP A 115 -5.71 5.06 11.98
CA ASP A 115 -7.16 5.27 12.17
C ASP A 115 -7.91 5.64 10.88
N GLY A 116 -7.25 5.58 9.72
CA GLY A 116 -7.92 5.71 8.42
C GLY A 116 -8.52 7.09 8.15
N GLN A 117 -8.11 8.13 8.88
CA GLN A 117 -8.54 9.50 8.60
C GLN A 117 -7.46 10.33 7.92
N LEU A 118 -7.84 10.94 6.79
CA LEU A 118 -7.11 12.02 6.15
C LEU A 118 -7.24 13.28 7.01
N VAL A 119 -6.14 13.79 7.54
CA VAL A 119 -6.07 15.13 8.13
C VAL A 119 -5.27 16.02 7.19
N ARG A 120 -5.93 17.05 6.65
CA ARG A 120 -5.28 18.15 5.91
C ARG A 120 -4.36 18.96 6.81
#